data_AF-A0A7W0GII3-F1
#
_entry.id   AF-A0A7W0GII3-F1
#
_cell.length_a   1.000
_cell.length_b   1.000
_cell.length_c   1.000
_cell.angle_alpha   90.00
_cell.angle_beta   90.00
_cell.angle_gamma   90.00
#
_symmetry.space_group_name_H-M   'P 1'
#
loop_
_entity.id
_entity.type
_entity.pdbx_description
1 polymer ?
#
loop_
_entity_poly.entity_id
_entity_poly.type
_entity_poly.pdbx_seq_one_letter_code
_entity_poly.pdbx_strand_id
1 'polypeptide(L)'
;MLQDRYDTRRIADRIDGLLVKDVVDERAAAFISAQELFFLATADAEGRPTCSYKGGDPGFVRVVDERTIAFPNYDGNGMYLSAGNVLVNPNVGLLFIDLEKGNRLRLDGTASIQHDDSLLAAYPEAQFVVRVAVRAVYPNCPRYIHRFERLERSPYVPQAGAPTPVPDWKRADWAADALPAGDPARS
;
A
#
# COMPACT_ATOMS: atom_id res chain seq x y z
N MET A 1 18.28 24.94 5.51
CA MET A 1 17.71 23.58 5.43
C MET A 1 18.82 22.53 5.58
N LEU A 2 18.50 21.25 5.82
CA LEU A 2 19.52 20.18 5.90
C LEU A 2 20.36 20.08 4.63
N GLN A 3 19.77 20.31 3.46
CA GLN A 3 20.49 20.31 2.17
C GLN A 3 21.57 21.38 2.10
N ASP A 4 21.33 22.57 2.67
CA ASP A 4 22.33 23.65 2.69
C ASP A 4 23.48 23.30 3.64
N ARG A 5 23.16 22.67 4.78
CA ARG A 5 24.16 22.22 5.75
C ARG A 5 25.13 21.19 5.17
N TYR A 6 24.68 20.34 4.25
CA TYR A 6 25.48 19.28 3.64
C TYR A 6 25.87 19.56 2.18
N ASP A 7 25.62 20.76 1.66
CA ASP A 7 25.84 21.15 0.26
C ASP A 7 25.25 20.15 -0.77
N THR A 8 24.05 19.61 -0.47
CA THR A 8 23.40 18.61 -1.32
C THR A 8 22.25 19.16 -2.17
N ARG A 9 21.96 20.46 -2.10
CA ARG A 9 20.86 21.09 -2.86
C ARG A 9 21.00 20.83 -4.37
N ARG A 10 22.18 21.05 -4.93
CA ARG A 10 22.47 20.86 -6.37
C ARG A 10 22.20 19.44 -6.85
N ILE A 11 22.59 18.43 -6.07
CA ILE A 11 22.34 17.03 -6.43
C ILE A 11 20.89 16.64 -6.21
N ALA A 12 20.22 17.20 -5.19
CA ALA A 12 18.80 16.99 -4.96
C ALA A 12 17.96 17.53 -6.12
N ASP A 13 18.20 18.77 -6.55
CA ASP A 13 17.49 19.41 -7.67
C ASP A 13 17.72 18.62 -8.99
N ARG A 14 18.93 18.09 -9.18
CA ARG A 14 19.27 17.24 -10.34
C ARG A 14 18.54 15.90 -10.30
N ILE A 15 18.42 15.27 -9.13
CA ILE A 15 17.68 14.02 -8.95
C ILE A 15 16.19 14.27 -9.18
N ASP A 16 15.65 15.35 -8.62
CA ASP A 16 14.25 15.74 -8.77
C ASP A 16 13.89 15.89 -10.26
N GLY A 17 14.60 16.74 -11.00
CA GLY A 17 14.31 17.00 -12.41
C GLY A 17 14.62 15.83 -13.38
N LEU A 18 15.30 14.77 -12.94
CA LEU A 18 15.63 13.61 -13.80
C LEU A 18 14.86 12.34 -13.45
N LEU A 19 14.58 12.11 -12.17
CA LEU A 19 14.09 10.83 -11.66
C LEU A 19 12.68 10.92 -11.07
N VAL A 20 12.23 12.12 -10.68
CA VAL A 20 10.86 12.31 -10.20
C VAL A 20 9.95 12.58 -11.40
N LYS A 21 8.93 11.74 -11.54
CA LYS A 21 7.91 11.84 -12.57
C LYS A 21 6.56 12.07 -11.93
N ASP A 22 5.65 12.74 -12.63
CA ASP A 22 4.25 12.91 -12.21
C ASP A 22 3.33 11.81 -12.79
N VAL A 23 3.92 10.82 -13.47
CA VAL A 23 3.23 9.70 -14.12
C VAL A 23 3.88 8.36 -13.80
N VAL A 24 3.06 7.32 -13.77
CA VAL A 24 3.45 5.91 -13.74
C VAL A 24 3.74 5.46 -15.16
N ASP A 25 5.01 5.53 -15.57
CA ASP A 25 5.43 4.99 -16.86
C ASP A 25 5.37 3.46 -16.91
N GLU A 26 5.58 2.87 -18.08
CA GLU A 26 5.52 1.42 -18.29
C GLU A 26 6.43 0.64 -17.34
N ARG A 27 7.60 1.17 -17.02
CA ARG A 27 8.56 0.51 -16.12
C ARG A 27 8.08 0.55 -14.67
N ALA A 28 7.56 1.69 -14.22
CA ALA A 28 6.95 1.83 -12.90
C ALA A 28 5.70 0.95 -12.79
N ALA A 29 4.88 0.89 -13.85
CA ALA A 29 3.69 0.06 -13.87
C ALA A 29 4.00 -1.44 -13.77
N ALA A 30 4.99 -1.91 -14.53
CA ALA A 30 5.47 -3.28 -14.44
C ALA A 30 6.05 -3.59 -13.05
N PHE A 31 6.80 -2.65 -12.45
CA PHE A 31 7.35 -2.83 -11.12
C PHE A 31 6.25 -2.93 -10.05
N ILE A 32 5.31 -1.97 -10.03
CA ILE A 32 4.17 -1.93 -9.09
C ILE A 32 3.33 -3.21 -9.21
N SER A 33 2.98 -3.59 -10.44
CA SER A 33 2.12 -4.77 -10.70
C SER A 33 2.79 -6.08 -10.29
N ALA A 34 4.13 -6.13 -10.22
CA ALA A 34 4.85 -7.33 -9.77
C ALA A 34 4.92 -7.45 -8.24
N GLN A 35 4.55 -6.43 -7.48
CA GLN A 35 4.68 -6.46 -6.03
C GLN A 35 3.57 -7.27 -5.36
N GLU A 36 3.95 -8.00 -4.32
CA GLU A 36 3.06 -8.74 -3.41
C GLU A 36 2.77 -7.94 -2.12
N LEU A 37 3.48 -6.83 -1.94
CA LEU A 37 3.33 -5.95 -0.78
C LEU A 37 3.78 -4.52 -1.08
N PHE A 38 3.30 -3.58 -0.28
CA PHE A 38 3.86 -2.25 -0.17
C PHE A 38 3.60 -1.67 1.23
N PHE A 39 4.31 -0.59 1.57
CA PHE A 39 4.05 0.19 2.77
C PHE A 39 3.26 1.45 2.41
N LEU A 40 2.21 1.71 3.17
CA LEU A 40 1.36 2.87 3.03
C LEU A 40 1.53 3.79 4.24
N ALA A 41 2.00 5.00 3.99
CA ALA A 41 2.01 6.12 4.92
C ALA A 41 0.76 6.97 4.73
N THR A 42 0.05 7.23 5.83
CA THR A 42 -1.09 8.15 5.92
C THR A 42 -0.88 9.03 7.16
N ALA A 43 -1.61 10.13 7.28
CA ALA A 43 -1.61 10.94 8.50
C ALA A 43 -3.03 11.34 8.86
N ASP A 44 -3.29 11.54 10.15
CA ASP A 44 -4.57 12.07 10.62
C ASP A 44 -4.70 13.57 10.35
N ALA A 45 -5.78 14.18 10.85
CA ALA A 45 -6.07 15.61 10.70
C ALA A 45 -5.02 16.50 11.38
N GLU A 46 -4.37 16.02 12.43
CA GLU A 46 -3.28 16.71 13.13
C GLU A 46 -1.91 16.48 12.48
N GLY A 47 -1.85 15.69 11.40
CA GLY A 47 -0.63 15.37 10.68
C GLY A 47 0.23 14.29 11.36
N ARG A 48 -0.32 13.54 12.32
CA ARG A 48 0.40 12.43 12.97
C ARG A 48 0.45 11.24 12.03
N PRO A 49 1.65 10.76 11.65
CA PRO A 49 1.78 9.73 10.64
C PRO A 49 1.50 8.33 11.20
N THR A 50 0.91 7.49 10.36
CA THR A 50 0.86 6.03 10.56
C THR A 50 1.44 5.34 9.33
N CYS A 51 2.05 4.18 9.52
CA CYS A 51 2.59 3.36 8.45
C CYS A 51 2.00 1.95 8.55
N SER A 52 1.49 1.43 7.45
CA SER A 52 0.85 0.12 7.40
C SER A 52 1.45 -0.73 6.29
N TYR A 53 1.53 -2.02 6.55
CA TYR A 53 1.79 -3.04 5.54
C TYR A 53 0.50 -3.33 4.77
N LYS A 54 0.57 -3.38 3.44
CA LYS A 54 -0.50 -3.84 2.56
C LYS A 54 0.02 -4.99 1.72
N GLY A 55 -0.67 -6.12 1.74
CA GLY A 55 -0.25 -7.33 1.04
C GLY A 55 -1.35 -7.91 0.16
N GLY A 56 -0.94 -8.63 -0.88
CA GLY A 56 -1.80 -9.36 -1.81
C GLY A 56 -0.98 -10.19 -2.78
N ASP A 57 -1.64 -10.85 -3.72
CA ASP A 57 -0.97 -11.54 -4.82
C ASP A 57 -0.44 -10.54 -5.86
N PRO A 58 0.56 -10.88 -6.69
CA PRO A 58 1.04 -10.00 -7.75
C PRO A 58 -0.11 -9.46 -8.60
N GLY A 59 -0.11 -8.15 -8.78
CA GLY A 59 -1.13 -7.40 -9.47
C GLY A 59 -2.26 -6.90 -8.56
N PHE A 60 -2.28 -7.22 -7.25
CA PHE A 60 -3.30 -6.67 -6.35
C PHE A 60 -3.30 -5.13 -6.34
N VAL A 61 -2.14 -4.50 -6.59
CA VAL A 61 -2.09 -3.09 -6.98
C VAL A 61 -2.23 -3.00 -8.50
N ARG A 62 -3.32 -2.40 -8.97
CA ARG A 62 -3.60 -2.17 -10.39
C ARG A 62 -3.16 -0.76 -10.76
N VAL A 63 -2.42 -0.64 -11.86
CA VAL A 63 -2.24 0.64 -12.54
C VAL A 63 -3.42 0.81 -13.47
N VAL A 64 -4.32 1.73 -13.12
CA VAL A 64 -5.56 1.98 -13.89
C VAL A 64 -5.22 2.79 -15.14
N ASP A 65 -4.35 3.79 -14.97
CA ASP A 65 -3.79 4.64 -16.01
C ASP A 65 -2.47 5.26 -15.51
N GLU A 66 -1.82 6.08 -16.33
CA GLU A 66 -0.54 6.73 -15.98
C GLU A 66 -0.61 7.63 -14.75
N ARG A 67 -1.80 8.04 -14.28
CA ARG A 67 -2.00 8.93 -13.14
C ARG A 67 -2.80 8.31 -12.00
N THR A 68 -3.19 7.05 -12.12
CA THR A 68 -4.08 6.41 -11.14
C THR A 68 -3.65 4.97 -10.87
N ILE A 69 -3.44 4.66 -9.59
CA ILE A 69 -3.33 3.27 -9.12
C ILE A 69 -4.51 2.93 -8.22
N ALA A 70 -4.79 1.65 -8.06
CA ALA A 70 -5.86 1.15 -7.20
C ALA A 70 -5.41 -0.11 -6.46
N PHE A 71 -5.88 -0.28 -5.22
CA PHE A 71 -5.65 -1.48 -4.43
C PHE A 71 -6.83 -1.75 -3.48
N PRO A 72 -7.06 -3.00 -3.05
CA PRO A 72 -8.17 -3.36 -2.18
C PRO A 72 -7.88 -3.05 -0.72
N ASN A 73 -8.93 -2.82 0.06
CA ASN A 73 -8.90 -2.99 1.50
C ASN A 73 -9.59 -4.29 1.89
N TYR A 74 -8.82 -5.20 2.51
CA TYR A 74 -9.35 -6.41 3.11
C TYR A 74 -9.68 -6.21 4.58
N ASP A 75 -10.44 -7.13 5.13
CA ASP A 75 -10.70 -7.19 6.56
C ASP A 75 -9.40 -7.30 7.38
N GLY A 76 -9.41 -6.71 8.57
CA GLY A 76 -8.22 -6.59 9.41
C GLY A 76 -8.57 -6.50 10.89
N ASN A 77 -7.86 -5.65 11.63
CA ASN A 77 -8.06 -5.47 13.08
C ASN A 77 -9.16 -4.46 13.45
N GLY A 78 -9.94 -3.98 12.47
CA GLY A 78 -11.04 -3.05 12.70
C GLY A 78 -10.64 -1.62 13.06
N MET A 79 -9.36 -1.27 13.19
CA MET A 79 -8.97 0.11 13.54
C MET A 79 -9.12 1.09 12.38
N TYR A 80 -9.14 0.61 11.13
CA TYR A 80 -9.24 1.41 9.90
C TYR A 80 -8.30 2.62 9.82
N LEU A 81 -7.13 2.60 10.50
CA LEU A 81 -6.25 3.78 10.58
C LEU A 81 -5.94 4.37 9.20
N SER A 82 -5.55 3.55 8.21
CA SER A 82 -5.26 4.04 6.86
C SER A 82 -6.48 4.68 6.20
N ALA A 83 -7.64 4.00 6.22
CA ALA A 83 -8.85 4.43 5.54
C ALA A 83 -9.49 5.65 6.23
N GLY A 84 -9.57 5.62 7.57
CA GLY A 84 -10.03 6.75 8.38
C GLY A 84 -9.17 7.99 8.19
N ASN A 85 -7.84 7.84 8.14
CA ASN A 85 -6.93 8.95 7.83
C ASN A 85 -7.21 9.51 6.42
N VAL A 86 -7.37 8.67 5.40
CA VAL A 86 -7.65 9.11 4.03
C VAL A 86 -8.92 9.98 3.94
N LEU A 87 -9.93 9.72 4.77
CA LEU A 87 -11.17 10.53 4.80
C LEU A 87 -10.96 11.96 5.31
N VAL A 88 -9.98 12.18 6.19
CA VAL A 88 -9.70 13.51 6.78
C VAL A 88 -8.45 14.18 6.19
N ASN A 89 -7.55 13.39 5.63
CA ASN A 89 -6.32 13.81 4.99
C ASN A 89 -5.97 12.84 3.84
N PRO A 90 -6.26 13.21 2.58
CA PRO A 90 -6.11 12.29 1.46
C PRO A 90 -4.64 12.05 1.07
N ASN A 91 -3.67 12.79 1.64
CA ASN A 91 -2.28 12.67 1.23
C ASN A 91 -1.68 11.33 1.69
N VAL A 92 -1.14 10.59 0.71
CA VAL A 92 -0.52 9.29 0.95
C VAL A 92 0.88 9.21 0.36
N GLY A 93 1.74 8.46 1.05
CA GLY A 93 3.03 8.02 0.54
C GLY A 93 3.07 6.50 0.48
N LEU A 94 3.54 5.96 -0.63
CA LEU A 94 3.65 4.53 -0.87
C LEU A 94 5.11 4.16 -1.13
N LEU A 95 5.53 3.04 -0.54
CA LEU A 95 6.86 2.48 -0.73
C LEU A 95 6.76 1.03 -1.18
N PHE A 96 7.14 0.79 -2.42
CA PHE A 96 7.27 -0.53 -3.03
C PHE A 96 8.75 -0.95 -2.99
N ILE A 97 9.03 -2.18 -2.54
CA ILE A 97 10.39 -2.71 -2.47
C ILE A 97 10.39 -4.16 -2.92
N ASP A 98 11.21 -4.45 -3.92
CA ASP A 98 11.59 -5.81 -4.28
C ASP A 98 12.78 -6.19 -3.38
N LEU A 99 12.49 -6.96 -2.32
CA LEU A 99 13.48 -7.39 -1.33
C LEU A 99 14.42 -8.49 -1.83
N GLU A 100 14.12 -9.14 -2.97
CA GLU A 100 15.01 -10.15 -3.56
C GLU A 100 16.07 -9.47 -4.43
N LYS A 101 15.65 -8.48 -5.24
CA LYS A 101 16.53 -7.76 -6.18
C LYS A 101 17.09 -6.45 -5.63
N GLY A 102 16.50 -5.92 -4.56
CA GLY A 102 16.91 -4.68 -3.90
C GLY A 102 16.41 -3.40 -4.57
N ASN A 103 15.45 -3.48 -5.50
CA ASN A 103 14.91 -2.30 -6.17
C ASN A 103 13.78 -1.68 -5.34
N ARG A 104 13.62 -0.36 -5.38
CA ARG A 104 12.47 0.32 -4.76
C ARG A 104 11.89 1.41 -5.64
N LEU A 105 10.60 1.66 -5.43
CA LEU A 105 9.85 2.75 -6.04
C LEU A 105 9.03 3.44 -4.95
N ARG A 106 9.08 4.76 -4.93
CA ARG A 106 8.18 5.59 -4.10
C ARG A 106 7.13 6.21 -4.98
N LEU A 107 5.93 6.32 -4.43
CA LEU A 107 4.81 6.98 -5.07
C LEU A 107 4.09 7.83 -4.03
N ASP A 108 3.94 9.11 -4.29
CA ASP A 108 3.16 10.02 -3.46
C ASP A 108 1.92 10.47 -4.24
N GLY A 109 0.81 10.64 -3.55
CA GLY A 109 -0.46 10.97 -4.20
C GLY A 109 -1.56 11.37 -3.23
N THR A 110 -2.77 11.41 -3.76
CA THR A 110 -4.00 11.61 -2.97
C THR A 110 -4.91 10.41 -3.13
N ALA A 111 -5.36 9.85 -2.00
CA ALA A 111 -6.18 8.66 -1.97
C ALA A 111 -7.67 8.99 -1.83
N SER A 112 -8.52 8.11 -2.34
CA SER A 112 -9.97 8.12 -2.17
C SER A 112 -10.49 6.70 -1.97
N ILE A 113 -11.61 6.56 -1.25
CA ILE A 113 -12.26 5.29 -0.97
C ILE A 113 -13.46 5.12 -1.91
N GLN A 114 -13.55 3.96 -2.56
CA GLN A 114 -14.56 3.60 -3.54
C GLN A 114 -15.27 2.31 -3.09
N HIS A 115 -16.52 2.42 -2.65
CA HIS A 115 -17.32 1.28 -2.19
C HIS A 115 -17.99 0.50 -3.33
N ASP A 116 -18.18 1.11 -4.50
CA ASP A 116 -18.84 0.51 -5.67
C ASP A 116 -17.91 0.49 -6.90
N ASP A 117 -16.63 0.23 -6.66
CA ASP A 117 -15.62 0.20 -7.73
C ASP A 117 -15.70 -1.07 -8.58
N SER A 118 -15.57 -0.95 -9.89
CA SER A 118 -15.58 -2.10 -10.80
C SER A 118 -14.45 -3.10 -10.53
N LEU A 119 -13.35 -2.67 -9.92
CA LEU A 119 -12.24 -3.54 -9.54
C LEU A 119 -12.58 -4.49 -8.38
N LEU A 120 -13.66 -4.25 -7.63
CA LEU A 120 -14.11 -5.18 -6.57
C LEU A 120 -14.35 -6.60 -7.11
N ALA A 121 -14.82 -6.72 -8.35
CA ALA A 121 -15.00 -8.02 -9.00
C ALA A 121 -13.69 -8.81 -9.15
N ALA A 122 -12.54 -8.14 -9.12
CA ALA A 122 -11.22 -8.74 -9.20
C ALA A 122 -10.52 -8.89 -7.83
N TYR A 123 -11.17 -8.48 -6.74
CA TYR A 123 -10.64 -8.53 -5.38
C TYR A 123 -11.56 -9.33 -4.46
N PRO A 124 -11.37 -10.66 -4.34
CA PRO A 124 -12.13 -11.49 -3.42
C PRO A 124 -12.13 -10.90 -2.01
N GLU A 125 -13.31 -10.85 -1.37
CA GLU A 125 -13.48 -10.39 0.02
C GLU A 125 -13.07 -8.92 0.30
N ALA A 126 -12.73 -8.12 -0.71
CA ALA A 126 -12.44 -6.70 -0.51
C ALA A 126 -13.68 -5.93 -0.06
N GLN A 127 -13.52 -5.10 0.98
CA GLN A 127 -14.58 -4.26 1.52
C GLN A 127 -14.79 -2.99 0.68
N PHE A 128 -13.72 -2.49 0.07
CA PHE A 128 -13.71 -1.33 -0.82
C PHE A 128 -12.37 -1.25 -1.57
N VAL A 129 -12.31 -0.40 -2.59
CA VAL A 129 -11.10 -0.09 -3.34
C VAL A 129 -10.58 1.28 -2.93
N VAL A 130 -9.27 1.39 -2.74
CA VAL A 130 -8.59 2.67 -2.58
C VAL A 130 -7.97 3.05 -3.91
N ARG A 131 -8.35 4.21 -4.45
CA ARG A 131 -7.71 4.80 -5.63
C ARG A 131 -6.75 5.89 -5.20
N VAL A 132 -5.56 5.93 -5.81
CA VAL A 132 -4.57 6.98 -5.58
C VAL A 132 -4.32 7.73 -6.87
N ALA A 133 -4.67 9.02 -6.87
CA ALA A 133 -4.26 9.96 -7.90
C ALA A 133 -2.78 10.32 -7.66
N VAL A 134 -1.95 9.98 -8.63
CA VAL A 134 -0.50 10.06 -8.56
C VAL A 134 -0.05 11.51 -8.68
N ARG A 135 0.84 11.93 -7.77
CA ARG A 135 1.49 13.25 -7.78
C ARG A 135 2.97 13.13 -8.10
N ALA A 136 3.64 12.11 -7.57
CA ALA A 136 5.05 11.88 -7.81
C ALA A 136 5.37 10.39 -7.78
N VAL A 137 6.23 9.95 -8.68
CA VAL A 137 6.78 8.60 -8.78
C VAL A 137 8.27 8.75 -8.92
N TYR A 138 9.05 8.12 -8.04
CA TYR A 138 10.50 8.23 -8.11
C TYR A 138 11.20 6.96 -7.63
N PRO A 139 12.07 6.38 -8.49
CA PRO A 139 12.93 5.30 -8.08
C PRO A 139 14.08 5.84 -7.22
N ASN A 140 14.66 4.98 -6.41
CA ASN A 140 15.91 5.29 -5.73
C ASN A 140 16.89 4.13 -5.85
N CYS A 141 18.18 4.41 -5.64
CA CYS A 141 19.22 3.40 -5.75
C CYS A 141 19.05 2.27 -4.72
N PRO A 142 19.47 1.03 -5.04
CA PRO A 142 19.29 -0.15 -4.19
C PRO A 142 20.13 -0.12 -2.89
N ARG A 143 20.96 0.92 -2.71
CA ARG A 143 21.83 1.08 -1.56
C ARG A 143 21.04 0.93 -0.25
N TYR A 144 21.57 0.12 0.66
CA TYR A 144 21.03 -0.19 2.00
C TYR A 144 19.76 -1.06 2.03
N ILE A 145 19.28 -1.58 0.90
CA ILE A 145 18.21 -2.58 0.92
C ILE A 145 18.81 -3.95 1.23
N HIS A 146 18.40 -4.53 2.35
CA HIS A 146 18.75 -5.90 2.70
C HIS A 146 18.04 -6.88 1.77
N ARG A 147 18.72 -7.98 1.43
CA ARG A 147 18.15 -9.05 0.61
C ARG A 147 17.44 -10.08 1.47
N PHE A 148 16.24 -10.44 1.05
CA PHE A 148 15.43 -11.49 1.66
C PHE A 148 15.11 -12.56 0.63
N GLU A 149 14.86 -13.77 1.11
CA GLU A 149 14.32 -14.87 0.31
C GLU A 149 12.85 -15.07 0.71
N ARG A 150 11.96 -15.15 -0.28
CA ARG A 150 10.54 -15.42 -0.03
C ARG A 150 10.35 -16.91 0.28
N LEU A 151 10.03 -17.22 1.53
CA LEU A 151 9.77 -18.60 1.96
C LEU A 151 8.43 -19.12 1.43
N GLU A 152 7.36 -18.35 1.62
CA GLU A 152 6.02 -18.73 1.22
C GLU A 152 5.14 -17.49 0.95
N ARG A 153 3.95 -17.71 0.40
CA ARG A 153 2.92 -16.67 0.31
C ARG A 153 2.03 -16.73 1.54
N SER A 154 1.52 -15.57 1.96
CA SER A 154 0.60 -15.51 3.09
C SER A 154 -0.69 -16.27 2.73
N PRO A 155 -1.13 -17.24 3.55
CA PRO A 155 -2.39 -17.94 3.35
C PRO A 155 -3.60 -17.04 3.62
N TYR A 156 -3.37 -15.83 4.15
CA TYR A 156 -4.40 -14.83 4.45
C TYR A 156 -4.66 -13.85 3.31
N VAL A 157 -4.02 -14.01 2.15
CA VAL A 157 -4.40 -13.25 0.94
C VAL A 157 -5.70 -13.87 0.41
N PRO A 158 -6.80 -13.11 0.29
CA PRO A 158 -8.06 -13.66 -0.18
C PRO A 158 -7.95 -14.22 -1.60
N GLN A 159 -8.55 -15.39 -1.82
CA GLN A 159 -8.54 -16.09 -3.11
C GLN A 159 -9.96 -16.40 -3.59
N ALA A 160 -10.14 -16.44 -4.91
CA ALA A 160 -11.42 -16.84 -5.47
C ALA A 160 -11.68 -18.32 -5.19
N GLY A 161 -12.86 -18.65 -4.68
CA GLY A 161 -13.32 -20.04 -4.50
C GLY A 161 -12.85 -20.73 -3.21
N ALA A 162 -12.13 -20.04 -2.33
CA ALA A 162 -11.78 -20.54 -1.00
C ALA A 162 -11.94 -19.43 0.05
N PRO A 163 -12.57 -19.70 1.20
CA PRO A 163 -12.69 -18.70 2.26
C PRO A 163 -11.31 -18.42 2.88
N THR A 164 -11.02 -17.15 3.13
CA THR A 164 -9.79 -16.75 3.83
C THR A 164 -9.76 -17.34 5.26
N PRO A 165 -8.66 -17.97 5.70
CA PRO A 165 -8.55 -18.48 7.06
C PRO A 165 -8.68 -17.37 8.10
N VAL A 166 -9.40 -17.64 9.19
CA VAL A 166 -9.50 -16.71 10.32
C VAL A 166 -8.17 -16.68 11.09
N PRO A 167 -7.55 -15.51 11.30
CA PRO A 167 -6.29 -15.39 12.02
C PRO A 167 -6.43 -15.69 13.52
N ASP A 168 -5.40 -16.28 14.11
CA ASP A 168 -5.42 -16.78 15.49
C ASP A 168 -5.81 -15.73 16.54
N TRP A 169 -5.40 -14.47 16.35
CA TRP A 169 -5.68 -13.41 17.31
C TRP A 169 -7.18 -13.12 17.45
N LYS A 170 -7.98 -13.36 16.40
CA LYS A 170 -9.45 -13.22 16.48
C LYS A 170 -10.10 -14.35 17.28
N ARG A 171 -9.41 -15.48 17.43
CA ARG A 171 -9.87 -16.64 18.19
C ARG A 171 -9.45 -16.56 19.67
N ALA A 172 -8.68 -15.54 20.05
CA ALA A 172 -8.25 -15.36 21.42
C ALA A 172 -9.39 -14.82 22.29
N ASP A 173 -9.41 -15.21 23.57
CA ASP A 173 -10.46 -14.84 24.53
C ASP A 173 -10.71 -13.33 24.62
N TRP A 174 -9.65 -12.52 24.48
CA TRP A 174 -9.75 -11.06 24.54
C TRP A 174 -10.53 -10.43 23.38
N ALA A 175 -10.71 -11.15 22.27
CA ALA A 175 -11.40 -10.66 21.07
C ALA A 175 -12.85 -11.15 20.98
N ALA A 176 -13.21 -12.25 21.65
CA ALA A 176 -14.43 -13.01 21.39
C ALA A 176 -15.72 -12.18 21.44
N ASP A 177 -15.84 -11.26 22.40
CA ASP A 177 -17.01 -10.39 22.59
C ASP A 177 -16.94 -9.06 21.83
N ALA A 178 -15.78 -8.71 21.28
CA ALA A 178 -15.51 -7.46 20.59
C ALA A 178 -15.62 -7.57 19.05
N LEU A 179 -15.75 -8.79 18.51
CA LEU A 179 -15.84 -9.00 17.07
C LEU A 179 -17.19 -8.54 16.47
N PRO A 180 -17.21 -8.08 15.21
CA PRO A 180 -18.44 -7.75 14.50
C PRO A 180 -19.42 -8.94 14.42
N ALA A 181 -20.73 -8.66 14.35
CA ALA A 181 -21.77 -9.70 14.26
C ALA A 181 -21.64 -10.68 13.10
N GLY A 182 -21.01 -10.26 11.99
CA GLY A 182 -20.76 -11.13 10.84
C GLY A 182 -19.37 -11.76 10.79
N ASP A 183 -18.54 -11.59 11.83
CA ASP A 183 -17.19 -12.14 11.83
C ASP A 183 -17.22 -13.67 12.04
N PRO A 184 -16.56 -14.46 11.19
CA PRO A 184 -16.56 -15.93 11.30
C PRO A 184 -15.93 -16.48 12.58
N ALA A 185 -15.17 -15.66 13.32
CA ALA A 185 -14.58 -16.04 14.60
C ALA A 185 -15.45 -15.68 15.82
N ARG A 186 -16.54 -14.93 15.62
CA ARG A 186 -17.43 -14.55 16.72
C ARG A 186 -18.23 -15.77 17.19
N SER A 187 -18.11 -16.10 18.48
CA SER A 187 -18.82 -17.18 19.16
C SER A 187 -20.09 -16.73 19.88
#